data_AF-A0A7J3ENU3-F1
#
_entry.id   AF-A0A7J3ENU3-F1
#
_cell.length_a   1.000
_cell.length_b   1.000
_cell.length_c   1.000
_cell.angle_alpha   90.00
_cell.angle_beta   90.00
_cell.angle_gamma   90.00
#
_symmetry.space_group_name_H-M   'P 1'
#
loop_
_entity.id
_entity.type
_entity.pdbx_description
1 polymer ?
#
loop_
_entity_poly.entity_id
_entity_poly.type
_entity_poly.pdbx_seq_one_letter_code
_entity_poly.pdbx_strand_id
1 'polypeptide(L)'
;MIMGTVGAFILGGAVGYLAGNVRLESETQKVGEKSPIRIGFQVHRTGIGADYGYWYERTAKAAVSLINERGGIDGRPVQLIIEDDGTDPQRGGQVVQKLATEHNVDFIIGALFSNVVLASGPVAGELKKPYFAVSEGTHVPLGLLNRWCFQPGITDVPGQITAVSKWIFDNLGRRIAIIYPDYAFGYDHRDWLSKAAEKEGAVIVEKIPIPPAEISFTKYFSKIPQSVDVIYHVMVGPSILTFMRELGEYLGSRRPELFGFIDSLEGIPLSSPGLEYLDGTYFWECFPRYLDGYDTPYNRYYRGRVGVNEEGAAVEDPKKVSTFSHMFSTWETLFVIKEAVEQSGYQRPTLEDYKLFITTLEGMEWFNEGINHPQGPKRFDGKTHQAFGQQFISMVKNTRLVTIHRTKIEDSYYENEHDYTKMSL
;
A
#
# COMPACT_ATOMS: atom_id res chain seq x y z
N MET A 1 -83.94 29.03 28.08
CA MET A 1 -82.67 28.35 27.77
C MET A 1 -81.90 28.32 29.09
N ILE A 2 -82.05 27.20 29.80
CA ILE A 2 -81.99 27.01 31.26
C ILE A 2 -80.58 26.50 31.61
N MET A 3 -79.82 27.16 32.52
CA MET A 3 -79.53 26.74 33.92
C MET A 3 -79.19 25.24 34.07
N GLY A 4 -78.22 24.76 34.86
CA GLY A 4 -77.41 25.35 35.90
C GLY A 4 -76.64 24.23 36.64
N THR A 5 -75.54 24.65 37.29
CA THR A 5 -75.10 24.32 38.66
C THR A 5 -75.30 22.91 39.28
N VAL A 6 -74.15 22.27 39.56
CA VAL A 6 -73.68 21.60 40.81
C VAL A 6 -74.65 20.75 41.65
N GLY A 7 -74.24 19.50 41.95
CA GLY A 7 -74.70 18.72 43.09
C GLY A 7 -73.87 17.44 43.32
N ALA A 8 -73.23 17.35 44.49
CA ALA A 8 -72.33 16.28 44.92
C ALA A 8 -73.05 14.99 45.34
N PHE A 9 -72.37 13.82 45.29
CA PHE A 9 -72.45 12.76 46.32
C PHE A 9 -71.26 11.79 46.22
N ILE A 10 -70.71 11.44 47.37
CA ILE A 10 -69.58 10.53 47.63
C ILE A 10 -70.12 9.09 47.78
N LEU A 11 -69.39 8.08 47.27
CA LEU A 11 -68.94 6.82 47.94
C LEU A 11 -68.81 5.66 46.93
N GLY A 12 -67.69 4.93 47.01
CA GLY A 12 -67.58 3.58 46.47
C GLY A 12 -66.19 3.24 45.94
N GLY A 13 -65.34 2.67 46.79
CA GLY A 13 -63.95 2.37 46.48
C GLY A 13 -63.72 1.20 45.52
N ALA A 14 -62.55 1.20 44.89
CA ALA A 14 -61.67 0.06 44.71
C ALA A 14 -60.35 0.56 44.12
N VAL A 15 -59.28 0.53 44.92
CA VAL A 15 -57.92 0.83 44.50
C VAL A 15 -57.39 -0.40 43.74
N GLY A 16 -57.21 -0.27 42.43
CA GLY A 16 -56.45 -1.19 41.59
C GLY A 16 -55.17 -0.51 41.12
N TYR A 17 -54.08 -0.70 41.85
CA TYR A 17 -52.75 -0.20 41.49
C TYR A 17 -52.12 -1.20 40.50
N LEU A 18 -52.11 -0.88 39.20
CA LEU A 18 -51.33 -1.62 38.21
C LEU A 18 -49.88 -1.12 38.27
N ALA A 19 -49.06 -1.84 39.03
CA ALA A 19 -47.60 -1.69 39.00
C ALA A 19 -47.07 -2.17 37.63
N GLY A 20 -46.56 -1.23 36.84
CA GLY A 20 -45.78 -1.55 35.64
C GLY A 20 -44.44 -2.15 36.05
N ASN A 21 -44.23 -3.42 35.71
CA ASN A 21 -42.93 -4.08 35.81
C ASN A 21 -41.99 -3.55 34.71
N VAL A 22 -41.24 -2.49 35.01
CA VAL A 22 -40.01 -2.19 34.27
C VAL A 22 -38.95 -3.18 34.75
N ARG A 23 -38.78 -4.29 34.02
CA ARG A 23 -37.57 -5.09 34.12
C ARG A 23 -36.43 -4.28 33.52
N LEU A 24 -35.64 -3.64 34.39
CA LEU A 24 -34.27 -3.30 34.07
C LEU A 24 -33.52 -4.64 33.95
N GLU A 25 -33.38 -5.14 32.73
CA GLU A 25 -32.39 -6.18 32.47
C GLU A 25 -31.01 -5.56 32.72
N SER A 26 -30.43 -5.91 33.85
CA SER A 26 -29.02 -5.67 34.13
C SER A 26 -28.20 -6.32 33.03
N GLU A 27 -27.42 -5.55 32.28
CA GLU A 27 -26.32 -6.07 31.49
C GLU A 27 -25.38 -6.81 32.44
N THR A 28 -25.51 -8.13 32.51
CA THR A 28 -24.44 -8.99 32.97
C THR A 28 -23.26 -8.78 32.03
N GLN A 29 -22.33 -7.93 32.43
CA GLN A 29 -20.97 -7.91 31.88
C GLN A 29 -20.45 -9.34 31.93
N LYS A 30 -20.36 -9.98 30.76
CA LYS A 30 -19.54 -11.18 30.59
C LYS A 30 -18.10 -10.78 30.91
N VAL A 31 -17.67 -11.10 32.13
CA VAL A 31 -16.25 -11.18 32.47
C VAL A 31 -15.65 -12.26 31.55
N GLY A 32 -14.85 -11.86 30.54
CA GLY A 32 -14.02 -12.80 29.79
C GLY A 32 -13.75 -12.54 28.30
N GLU A 33 -14.46 -11.65 27.61
CA GLU A 33 -14.13 -11.34 26.21
C GLU A 33 -13.22 -10.12 26.12
N LYS A 34 -11.97 -10.33 25.68
CA LYS A 34 -11.02 -9.24 25.42
C LYS A 34 -11.56 -8.36 24.28
N SER A 35 -11.48 -7.04 24.43
CA SER A 35 -11.92 -6.08 23.40
C SER A 35 -11.25 -6.36 22.05
N PRO A 36 -11.91 -6.11 20.90
CA PRO A 36 -11.29 -6.29 19.58
C PRO A 36 -10.04 -5.43 19.42
N ILE A 37 -9.14 -5.81 18.50
CA ILE A 37 -8.12 -4.91 17.95
C ILE A 37 -8.73 -4.19 16.76
N ARG A 38 -8.87 -2.88 16.86
CA ARG A 38 -9.43 -2.01 15.83
C ARG A 38 -8.32 -1.47 14.97
N ILE A 39 -8.35 -1.79 13.68
CA ILE A 39 -7.40 -1.30 12.70
C ILE A 39 -8.13 -0.32 11.79
N GLY A 40 -7.67 0.93 11.77
CA GLY A 40 -8.09 1.91 10.79
C GLY A 40 -7.38 1.65 9.47
N PHE A 41 -8.11 1.67 8.36
CA PHE A 41 -7.54 1.59 7.02
C PHE A 41 -7.88 2.85 6.24
N GLN A 42 -6.86 3.68 6.05
CA GLN A 42 -6.89 4.83 5.15
C GLN A 42 -6.67 4.35 3.72
N VAL A 43 -7.71 4.43 2.88
CA VAL A 43 -7.72 3.82 1.55
C VAL A 43 -8.13 4.82 0.46
N HIS A 44 -7.59 4.63 -0.74
CA HIS A 44 -7.95 5.37 -1.95
C HIS A 44 -9.20 4.78 -2.62
N ARG A 45 -10.41 4.94 -2.06
CA ARG A 45 -11.63 4.42 -2.72
C ARG A 45 -12.06 5.28 -3.91
N THR A 46 -11.76 6.57 -3.85
CA THR A 46 -12.02 7.52 -4.93
C THR A 46 -10.74 8.24 -5.37
N GLY A 47 -10.85 9.02 -6.46
CA GLY A 47 -9.70 9.70 -7.06
C GLY A 47 -8.85 8.79 -7.95
N ILE A 48 -7.64 9.25 -8.26
CA ILE A 48 -6.74 8.56 -9.20
C ILE A 48 -6.26 7.19 -8.69
N GLY A 49 -6.29 6.96 -7.37
CA GLY A 49 -5.90 5.72 -6.73
C GLY A 49 -7.01 4.67 -6.60
N ALA A 50 -8.21 4.93 -7.14
CA ALA A 50 -9.39 4.08 -6.93
C ALA A 50 -9.19 2.59 -7.30
N ASP A 51 -8.43 2.32 -8.36
CA ASP A 51 -8.14 0.94 -8.77
C ASP A 51 -7.25 0.21 -7.76
N TYR A 52 -6.23 0.88 -7.23
CA TYR A 52 -5.42 0.38 -6.13
C TYR A 52 -6.25 0.17 -4.87
N GLY A 53 -7.07 1.16 -4.48
CA GLY A 53 -7.89 1.06 -3.27
C GLY A 53 -8.88 -0.10 -3.30
N TYR A 54 -9.46 -0.41 -4.46
CA TYR A 54 -10.31 -1.59 -4.63
C TYR A 54 -9.58 -2.88 -4.25
N TRP A 55 -8.38 -3.08 -4.80
CA TRP A 55 -7.59 -4.29 -4.58
C TRP A 55 -6.98 -4.35 -3.18
N TYR A 56 -6.50 -3.22 -2.66
CA TYR A 56 -5.95 -3.12 -1.31
C TYR A 56 -7.02 -3.40 -0.24
N GLU A 57 -8.24 -2.87 -0.41
CA GLU A 57 -9.36 -3.17 0.49
C GLU A 57 -9.75 -4.63 0.46
N ARG A 58 -9.76 -5.24 -0.73
CA ARG A 58 -10.01 -6.68 -0.88
C ARG A 58 -8.95 -7.50 -0.14
N THR A 59 -7.68 -7.16 -0.30
CA THR A 59 -6.56 -7.82 0.37
C THR A 59 -6.61 -7.66 1.89
N ALA A 60 -6.82 -6.44 2.39
CA ALA A 60 -6.90 -6.17 3.82
C ALA A 60 -8.05 -6.96 4.48
N LYS A 61 -9.22 -7.02 3.82
CA LYS A 61 -10.35 -7.84 4.30
C LYS A 61 -10.01 -9.33 4.33
N ALA A 62 -9.33 -9.85 3.30
CA ALA A 62 -8.93 -11.26 3.24
C ALA A 62 -7.92 -11.62 4.35
N ALA A 63 -6.97 -10.71 4.62
CA ALA A 63 -5.99 -10.86 5.70
C ALA A 63 -6.68 -10.84 7.08
N VAL A 64 -7.56 -9.86 7.35
CA VAL A 64 -8.33 -9.78 8.60
C VAL A 64 -9.22 -11.00 8.80
N SER A 65 -9.89 -11.48 7.75
CA SER A 65 -10.68 -12.72 7.81
C SER A 65 -9.81 -13.90 8.22
N LEU A 66 -8.63 -14.05 7.61
CA LEU A 66 -7.71 -15.13 7.95
C LEU A 66 -7.18 -15.03 9.39
N ILE A 67 -6.83 -13.83 9.85
CA ILE A 67 -6.39 -13.59 11.23
C ILE A 67 -7.50 -14.01 12.20
N ASN A 68 -8.75 -13.62 11.96
CA ASN A 68 -9.88 -13.96 12.80
C ASN A 68 -10.24 -15.45 12.77
N GLU A 69 -10.18 -16.09 11.59
CA GLU A 69 -10.34 -17.55 11.43
C GLU A 69 -9.29 -18.33 12.24
N ARG A 70 -8.12 -17.73 12.47
CA ARG A 70 -7.03 -18.29 13.30
C ARG A 70 -7.10 -17.88 14.78
N GLY A 71 -8.24 -17.36 15.24
CA GLY A 71 -8.46 -16.98 16.64
C GLY A 71 -8.12 -15.52 16.96
N GLY A 72 -7.83 -14.69 15.96
CA GLY A 72 -7.50 -13.28 16.14
C GLY A 72 -6.03 -13.04 16.50
N ILE A 73 -5.78 -11.95 17.24
CA ILE A 73 -4.47 -11.56 17.76
C ILE A 73 -4.53 -11.68 19.28
N ASP A 74 -3.77 -12.60 19.89
CA ASP A 74 -3.87 -12.92 21.33
C ASP A 74 -5.31 -13.24 21.82
N GLY A 75 -6.10 -13.88 20.97
CA GLY A 75 -7.50 -14.22 21.24
C GLY A 75 -8.49 -13.06 21.04
N ARG A 76 -8.03 -11.91 20.54
CA ARG A 76 -8.86 -10.72 20.26
C ARG A 76 -9.23 -10.69 18.78
N PRO A 77 -10.52 -10.60 18.41
CA PRO A 77 -10.89 -10.43 17.02
C PRO A 77 -10.40 -9.08 16.49
N VAL A 78 -10.01 -9.04 15.23
CA VAL A 78 -9.61 -7.84 14.50
C VAL A 78 -10.84 -7.23 13.82
N GLN A 79 -11.05 -5.93 14.03
CA GLN A 79 -12.07 -5.14 13.35
C GLN A 79 -11.38 -4.14 12.42
N LEU A 80 -11.72 -4.16 11.13
CA LEU A 80 -11.22 -3.21 10.15
C LEU A 80 -12.21 -2.05 9.97
N ILE A 81 -11.76 -0.82 10.18
CA ILE A 81 -12.54 0.42 9.99
C ILE A 81 -11.95 1.16 8.79
N ILE A 82 -12.73 1.35 7.73
CA ILE A 82 -12.21 1.82 6.45
C ILE A 82 -12.72 3.23 6.15
N GLU A 83 -11.80 4.15 5.85
CA GLU A 83 -12.10 5.54 5.51
C GLU A 83 -11.45 5.91 4.17
N ASP A 84 -12.23 6.53 3.29
CA ASP A 84 -11.76 7.00 1.98
C ASP A 84 -11.03 8.34 2.12
N ASP A 85 -9.81 8.42 1.60
CA ASP A 85 -9.04 9.67 1.53
C ASP A 85 -9.14 10.37 0.16
N GLY A 86 -9.83 9.78 -0.81
CA GLY A 86 -10.02 10.35 -2.15
C GLY A 86 -8.73 10.53 -2.96
N THR A 87 -7.64 9.89 -2.54
CA THR A 87 -6.28 10.15 -3.04
C THR A 87 -5.86 11.63 -2.87
N ASP A 88 -6.43 12.32 -1.87
CA ASP A 88 -6.21 13.73 -1.61
C ASP A 88 -5.37 13.94 -0.33
N PRO A 89 -4.22 14.65 -0.39
CA PRO A 89 -3.37 14.87 0.77
C PRO A 89 -4.07 15.58 1.94
N GLN A 90 -4.89 16.60 1.67
CA GLN A 90 -5.57 17.36 2.73
C GLN A 90 -6.55 16.45 3.48
N ARG A 91 -7.32 15.66 2.74
CA ARG A 91 -8.24 14.67 3.29
C ARG A 91 -7.51 13.52 4.00
N GLY A 92 -6.32 13.15 3.55
CA GLY A 92 -5.50 12.12 4.20
C GLY A 92 -5.27 12.38 5.69
N GLY A 93 -4.79 13.58 6.04
CA GLY A 93 -4.61 13.98 7.45
C GLY A 93 -5.93 13.97 8.24
N GLN A 94 -7.04 14.40 7.63
CA GLN A 94 -8.38 14.37 8.25
C GLN A 94 -8.85 12.93 8.52
N VAL A 95 -8.57 12.00 7.61
CA VAL A 95 -8.90 10.58 7.78
C VAL A 95 -8.11 9.98 8.93
N VAL A 96 -6.81 10.26 9.05
CA VAL A 96 -6.00 9.82 10.20
C VAL A 96 -6.57 10.37 11.51
N GLN A 97 -6.88 11.66 11.56
CA GLN A 97 -7.50 12.29 12.73
C GLN A 97 -8.81 11.59 13.11
N LYS A 98 -9.71 11.38 12.14
CA LYS A 98 -11.00 10.71 12.34
C LYS A 98 -10.84 9.28 12.84
N LEU A 99 -9.96 8.49 12.23
CA LEU A 99 -9.65 7.12 12.64
C LEU A 99 -9.14 7.08 14.09
N ALA A 100 -8.24 7.99 14.44
CA ALA A 100 -7.64 8.05 15.77
C ALA A 100 -8.62 8.53 16.85
N THR A 101 -9.40 9.59 16.62
CA THR A 101 -10.17 10.25 17.70
C THR A 101 -11.66 9.94 17.70
N GLU A 102 -12.29 9.71 16.55
CA GLU A 102 -13.70 9.33 16.48
C GLU A 102 -13.85 7.81 16.53
N HIS A 103 -13.10 7.12 15.67
CA HIS A 103 -13.12 5.66 15.63
C HIS A 103 -12.27 5.01 16.70
N ASN A 104 -11.38 5.73 17.39
CA ASN A 104 -10.58 5.19 18.50
C ASN A 104 -9.89 3.87 18.13
N VAL A 105 -9.29 3.81 16.93
CA VAL A 105 -8.57 2.60 16.47
C VAL A 105 -7.26 2.40 17.23
N ASP A 106 -6.81 1.17 17.38
CA ASP A 106 -5.51 0.82 17.97
C ASP A 106 -4.36 1.20 17.03
N PHE A 107 -4.48 0.83 15.75
CA PHE A 107 -3.47 1.04 14.71
C PHE A 107 -4.08 1.61 13.43
N ILE A 108 -3.31 2.35 12.63
CA ILE A 108 -3.73 2.82 11.31
C ILE A 108 -2.81 2.24 10.24
N ILE A 109 -3.37 1.60 9.22
CA ILE A 109 -2.66 1.19 8.00
C ILE A 109 -3.13 2.06 6.82
N GLY A 110 -2.32 2.15 5.77
CA GLY A 110 -2.53 3.12 4.70
C GLY A 110 -1.52 4.27 4.82
N ALA A 111 -1.42 5.19 3.87
CA ALA A 111 -1.94 5.14 2.50
C ALA A 111 -0.90 4.51 1.54
N LEU A 112 -1.26 4.37 0.26
CA LEU A 112 -0.32 3.95 -0.80
C LEU A 112 0.37 5.17 -1.45
N PHE A 113 -0.37 6.22 -1.75
CA PHE A 113 0.16 7.36 -2.48
C PHE A 113 1.04 8.25 -1.58
N SER A 114 2.29 8.46 -1.98
CA SER A 114 3.33 9.17 -1.21
C SER A 114 2.93 10.58 -0.74
N ASN A 115 2.24 11.35 -1.59
CA ASN A 115 1.75 12.68 -1.22
C ASN A 115 0.70 12.63 -0.10
N VAL A 116 -0.09 11.56 -0.04
CA VAL A 116 -1.07 11.35 1.03
C VAL A 116 -0.38 10.89 2.31
N VAL A 117 0.61 9.99 2.21
CA VAL A 117 1.45 9.56 3.35
C VAL A 117 2.13 10.75 4.02
N LEU A 118 2.72 11.66 3.23
CA LEU A 118 3.35 12.89 3.71
C LEU A 118 2.42 13.80 4.53
N ALA A 119 1.14 13.84 4.19
CA ALA A 119 0.15 14.62 4.93
C ALA A 119 -0.41 13.87 6.15
N SER A 120 -0.33 12.54 6.14
CA SER A 120 -0.97 11.66 7.13
C SER A 120 -0.03 11.31 8.30
N GLY A 121 1.23 11.01 8.00
CA GLY A 121 2.24 10.62 9.00
C GLY A 121 2.48 11.66 10.11
N PRO A 122 2.57 12.97 9.84
CA PRO A 122 2.71 13.98 10.88
C PRO A 122 1.54 13.98 11.86
N VAL A 123 0.30 13.87 11.37
CA VAL A 123 -0.91 13.82 12.20
C VAL A 123 -0.90 12.58 13.10
N ALA A 124 -0.48 11.43 12.58
CA ALA A 124 -0.35 10.21 13.39
C ALA A 124 0.66 10.38 14.54
N GLY A 125 1.78 11.05 14.27
CA GLY A 125 2.81 11.36 15.28
C GLY A 125 2.32 12.33 16.36
N GLU A 126 1.57 13.36 15.99
CA GLU A 126 0.94 14.30 16.93
C GLU A 126 -0.06 13.58 17.86
N LEU A 127 -0.83 12.64 17.29
CA LEU A 127 -1.83 11.84 18.01
C LEU A 127 -1.25 10.62 18.72
N LYS A 128 0.07 10.38 18.62
CA LYS A 128 0.76 9.21 19.21
C LYS A 128 0.08 7.90 18.80
N LYS A 129 -0.18 7.76 17.50
CA LYS A 129 -0.88 6.63 16.89
C LYS A 129 0.07 5.91 15.92
N PRO A 130 0.36 4.61 16.10
CA PRO A 130 1.19 3.90 15.13
C PRO A 130 0.50 3.86 13.75
N TYR A 131 1.25 4.28 12.74
CA TYR A 131 0.82 4.44 11.37
C TYR A 131 1.71 3.61 10.45
N PHE A 132 1.10 2.73 9.66
CA PHE A 132 1.80 1.81 8.78
C PHE A 132 1.50 2.13 7.33
N ALA A 133 2.44 2.81 6.69
CA ALA A 133 2.40 3.05 5.27
C ALA A 133 2.43 1.70 4.54
N VAL A 134 1.52 1.54 3.58
CA VAL A 134 1.50 0.44 2.60
C VAL A 134 1.99 0.93 1.24
N SER A 135 2.77 2.01 1.30
CA SER A 135 3.40 2.74 0.21
C SER A 135 4.83 2.25 0.02
N GLU A 136 5.37 2.49 -1.16
CA GLU A 136 6.79 2.37 -1.48
C GLU A 136 7.53 3.73 -1.42
N GLY A 137 6.89 4.75 -0.87
CA GLY A 137 7.46 6.08 -0.75
C GLY A 137 8.73 6.13 0.11
N THR A 138 9.52 7.17 -0.10
CA THR A 138 10.82 7.38 0.58
C THR A 138 10.71 8.04 1.96
N HIS A 139 9.52 8.57 2.29
CA HIS A 139 9.32 9.49 3.40
C HIS A 139 9.53 8.86 4.78
N VAL A 140 9.13 7.60 4.96
CA VAL A 140 9.45 6.82 6.16
C VAL A 140 10.96 6.59 6.22
N PRO A 141 11.59 5.82 5.29
CA PRO A 141 13.01 5.49 5.43
C PRO A 141 13.94 6.69 5.51
N LEU A 142 13.67 7.79 4.80
CA LEU A 142 14.53 8.98 4.79
C LEU A 142 14.33 9.92 5.99
N GLY A 143 13.54 9.52 6.99
CA GLY A 143 13.40 10.31 8.22
C GLY A 143 12.57 11.57 8.06
N LEU A 144 11.76 11.66 7.01
CA LEU A 144 10.90 12.83 6.75
C LEU A 144 9.62 12.82 7.60
N LEU A 145 9.34 11.69 8.26
CA LEU A 145 8.24 11.52 9.18
C LEU A 145 8.74 11.41 10.63
N ASN A 146 8.03 10.66 11.47
CA ASN A 146 8.32 10.51 12.89
C ASN A 146 8.33 9.02 13.28
N ARG A 147 8.83 8.71 14.47
CA ARG A 147 9.00 7.35 14.99
C ARG A 147 7.70 6.52 15.10
N TRP A 148 6.53 7.15 14.94
CA TRP A 148 5.25 6.43 14.91
C TRP A 148 4.88 5.88 13.54
N CYS A 149 5.67 6.18 12.50
CA CYS A 149 5.42 5.79 11.11
C CYS A 149 6.32 4.61 10.70
N PHE A 150 5.73 3.58 10.11
CA PHE A 150 6.43 2.36 9.67
C PHE A 150 6.08 2.00 8.23
N GLN A 151 7.02 1.34 7.53
CA GLN A 151 6.82 0.78 6.19
C GLN A 151 7.36 -0.66 6.14
N PRO A 152 6.70 -1.62 6.85
CA PRO A 152 7.26 -2.95 7.04
C PRO A 152 6.87 -3.95 5.93
N GLY A 153 5.94 -3.60 5.04
CA GLY A 153 5.35 -4.52 4.08
C GLY A 153 6.00 -4.54 2.70
N ILE A 154 6.67 -3.45 2.30
CA ILE A 154 7.14 -3.27 0.91
C ILE A 154 8.46 -2.49 0.86
N THR A 155 9.29 -2.84 -0.14
CA THR A 155 10.53 -2.11 -0.45
C THR A 155 10.23 -0.75 -1.05
N ASP A 156 10.96 0.26 -0.63
CA ASP A 156 10.81 1.63 -1.09
C ASP A 156 11.49 1.86 -2.44
N VAL A 157 11.09 2.92 -3.15
CA VAL A 157 11.62 3.31 -4.47
C VAL A 157 13.16 3.27 -4.57
N PRO A 158 13.94 3.80 -3.61
CA PRO A 158 15.40 3.70 -3.59
C PRO A 158 15.90 2.27 -3.66
N GLY A 159 15.34 1.37 -2.85
CA GLY A 159 15.73 -0.03 -2.82
C GLY A 159 15.28 -0.79 -4.07
N GLN A 160 14.12 -0.46 -4.62
CA GLN A 160 13.64 -1.03 -5.87
C GLN A 160 14.54 -0.67 -7.04
N ILE A 161 14.87 0.62 -7.18
CA ILE A 161 15.75 1.12 -8.25
C ILE A 161 17.14 0.54 -8.08
N THR A 162 17.69 0.53 -6.87
CA THR A 162 19.04 0.01 -6.61
C THR A 162 19.13 -1.47 -7.01
N ALA A 163 18.08 -2.25 -6.75
CA ALA A 163 18.03 -3.67 -7.07
C ALA A 163 18.07 -4.00 -8.57
N VAL A 164 17.43 -3.17 -9.42
CA VAL A 164 17.33 -3.46 -10.86
C VAL A 164 18.32 -2.66 -11.71
N SER A 165 18.87 -1.55 -11.20
CA SER A 165 19.69 -0.63 -11.99
C SER A 165 20.87 -1.31 -12.66
N LYS A 166 21.61 -2.15 -11.92
CA LYS A 166 22.74 -2.90 -12.48
C LYS A 166 22.32 -3.81 -13.64
N TRP A 167 21.21 -4.51 -13.48
CA TRP A 167 20.67 -5.37 -14.53
C TRP A 167 20.31 -4.55 -15.78
N ILE A 168 19.67 -3.39 -15.61
CA ILE A 168 19.35 -2.48 -16.72
C ILE A 168 20.63 -2.11 -17.48
N PHE A 169 21.68 -1.67 -16.78
CA PHE A 169 22.90 -1.16 -17.40
C PHE A 169 23.74 -2.24 -18.08
N ASP A 170 23.75 -3.46 -17.53
CA ASP A 170 24.53 -4.57 -18.06
C ASP A 170 23.82 -5.30 -19.22
N ASN A 171 22.48 -5.24 -19.29
CA ASN A 171 21.70 -5.99 -20.28
C ASN A 171 21.05 -5.13 -21.37
N LEU A 172 20.64 -3.89 -21.06
CA LEU A 172 19.88 -3.04 -21.99
C LEU A 172 20.69 -1.88 -22.55
N GLY A 173 21.63 -1.34 -21.76
CA GLY A 173 22.54 -0.28 -22.19
C GLY A 173 22.77 0.78 -21.14
N ARG A 174 23.70 1.70 -21.42
CA ARG A 174 24.29 2.59 -20.41
C ARG A 174 23.99 4.06 -20.63
N ARG A 175 23.27 4.42 -21.68
CA ARG A 175 22.83 5.79 -21.97
C ARG A 175 21.32 5.86 -21.82
N ILE A 176 20.85 6.45 -20.73
CA ILE A 176 19.45 6.35 -20.29
C ILE A 176 18.74 7.69 -20.45
N ALA A 177 17.54 7.70 -21.02
CA ALA A 177 16.58 8.78 -20.85
C ALA A 177 15.53 8.36 -19.82
N ILE A 178 15.19 9.25 -18.88
CA ILE A 178 14.20 8.98 -17.83
C ILE A 178 12.93 9.80 -18.14
N ILE A 179 11.77 9.15 -18.22
CA ILE A 179 10.47 9.79 -18.30
C ILE A 179 9.70 9.53 -17.00
N TYR A 180 9.28 10.58 -16.31
CA TYR A 180 8.70 10.46 -14.96
C TYR A 180 7.66 11.55 -14.69
N PRO A 181 6.70 11.34 -13.76
CA PRO A 181 5.72 12.37 -13.44
C PRO A 181 6.36 13.48 -12.58
N ASP A 182 5.96 14.73 -12.83
CA ASP A 182 6.57 15.92 -12.23
C ASP A 182 6.07 16.20 -10.80
N TYR A 183 6.31 15.25 -9.89
CA TYR A 183 6.07 15.37 -8.45
C TYR A 183 6.99 14.42 -7.66
N ALA A 184 6.89 14.43 -6.32
CA ALA A 184 7.77 13.71 -5.39
C ALA A 184 8.13 12.27 -5.82
N PHE A 185 7.14 11.45 -6.20
CA PHE A 185 7.39 10.08 -6.66
C PHE A 185 8.32 10.02 -7.87
N GLY A 186 8.05 10.78 -8.93
CA GLY A 186 8.92 10.80 -10.11
C GLY A 186 10.31 11.40 -9.81
N TYR A 187 10.41 12.29 -8.84
CA TYR A 187 11.71 12.83 -8.39
C TYR A 187 12.53 11.78 -7.66
N ASP A 188 11.91 10.93 -6.84
CA ASP A 188 12.59 9.77 -6.23
C ASP A 188 13.20 8.89 -7.33
N HIS A 189 12.42 8.55 -8.38
CA HIS A 189 12.94 7.77 -9.49
C HIS A 189 14.09 8.45 -10.25
N ARG A 190 13.92 9.73 -10.57
CA ARG A 190 14.94 10.54 -11.25
C ARG A 190 16.26 10.54 -10.47
N ASP A 191 16.20 10.78 -9.17
CA ASP A 191 17.38 11.01 -8.34
C ASP A 191 18.09 9.71 -8.01
N TRP A 192 17.35 8.64 -7.66
CA TRP A 192 17.94 7.35 -7.34
C TRP A 192 18.49 6.62 -8.55
N LEU A 193 17.83 6.68 -9.71
CA LEU A 193 18.40 6.11 -10.93
C LEU A 193 19.63 6.89 -11.40
N SER A 194 19.66 8.22 -11.21
CA SER A 194 20.85 9.03 -11.49
C SER A 194 22.03 8.62 -10.61
N LYS A 195 21.81 8.44 -9.30
CA LYS A 195 22.84 7.97 -8.37
C LYS A 195 23.34 6.56 -8.73
N ALA A 196 22.43 5.65 -9.06
CA ALA A 196 22.79 4.30 -9.48
C ALA A 196 23.59 4.31 -10.79
N ALA A 197 23.21 5.16 -11.75
CA ALA A 197 23.94 5.33 -13.01
C ALA A 197 25.37 5.84 -12.77
N GLU A 198 25.55 6.87 -11.93
CA GLU A 198 26.88 7.38 -11.57
C GLU A 198 27.75 6.28 -10.94
N LYS A 199 27.19 5.53 -9.97
CA LYS A 199 27.90 4.44 -9.28
C LYS A 199 28.33 3.31 -10.22
N GLU A 200 27.48 2.94 -11.19
CA GLU A 200 27.73 1.81 -12.10
C GLU A 200 28.42 2.23 -13.41
N GLY A 201 28.70 3.53 -13.62
CA GLY A 201 29.32 4.04 -14.84
C GLY A 201 28.39 4.08 -16.05
N ALA A 202 27.09 4.31 -15.82
CA ALA A 202 26.10 4.66 -16.83
C ALA A 202 25.84 6.18 -16.83
N VAL A 203 25.13 6.68 -17.85
CA VAL A 203 24.88 8.11 -18.06
C VAL A 203 23.40 8.36 -18.23
N ILE A 204 22.83 9.23 -17.40
CA ILE A 204 21.50 9.80 -17.66
C ILE A 204 21.66 10.92 -18.70
N VAL A 205 21.24 10.63 -19.93
CA VAL A 205 21.36 11.54 -21.07
C VAL A 205 20.28 12.62 -21.03
N GLU A 206 19.06 12.27 -20.60
CA GLU A 206 17.93 13.20 -20.56
C GLU A 206 16.96 12.85 -19.42
N LYS A 207 16.33 13.88 -18.85
CA LYS A 207 15.36 13.79 -17.75
C LYS A 207 14.09 14.54 -18.18
N ILE A 208 13.02 13.78 -18.44
CA ILE A 208 11.80 14.28 -19.06
C ILE A 208 10.66 14.26 -18.02
N PRO A 209 10.42 15.38 -17.30
CA PRO A 209 9.29 15.50 -16.39
C PRO A 209 7.98 15.65 -17.17
N ILE A 210 6.95 14.94 -16.72
CA ILE A 210 5.59 14.99 -17.26
C ILE A 210 4.63 15.55 -16.20
N PRO A 211 4.00 16.72 -16.44
CA PRO A 211 3.02 17.26 -15.51
C PRO A 211 1.88 16.27 -15.23
N PRO A 212 1.40 16.13 -13.98
CA PRO A 212 0.34 15.16 -13.65
C PRO A 212 -0.96 15.33 -14.43
N ALA A 213 -1.27 16.55 -14.86
CA ALA A 213 -2.46 16.87 -15.64
C ALA A 213 -2.28 16.67 -17.16
N GLU A 214 -1.12 16.18 -17.60
CA GLU A 214 -0.85 15.95 -19.01
C GLU A 214 -1.74 14.83 -19.60
N ILE A 215 -2.20 15.07 -20.82
CA ILE A 215 -3.07 14.15 -21.56
C ILE A 215 -2.53 13.82 -22.96
N SER A 216 -1.50 14.53 -23.44
CA SER A 216 -0.80 14.23 -24.68
C SER A 216 0.71 14.38 -24.52
N PHE A 217 1.46 13.38 -24.99
CA PHE A 217 2.84 13.12 -24.58
C PHE A 217 3.85 13.29 -25.72
N THR A 218 3.38 13.28 -26.98
CA THR A 218 4.23 13.36 -28.18
C THR A 218 5.24 14.51 -28.15
N LYS A 219 4.84 15.67 -27.62
CA LYS A 219 5.73 16.85 -27.49
C LYS A 219 6.94 16.64 -26.57
N TYR A 220 6.89 15.66 -25.68
CA TYR A 220 7.97 15.32 -24.76
C TYR A 220 8.95 14.34 -25.38
N PHE A 221 8.50 13.44 -26.26
CA PHE A 221 9.35 12.41 -26.85
C PHE A 221 10.38 12.96 -27.84
N SER A 222 10.13 14.13 -28.44
CA SER A 222 11.11 14.85 -29.26
C SER A 222 12.39 15.25 -28.50
N LYS A 223 12.35 15.24 -27.17
CA LYS A 223 13.53 15.48 -26.32
C LYS A 223 14.44 14.27 -26.21
N ILE A 224 13.99 13.06 -26.56
CA ILE A 224 14.77 11.83 -26.44
C ILE A 224 15.89 11.84 -27.50
N PRO A 225 17.17 11.92 -27.10
CA PRO A 225 18.26 11.97 -28.08
C PRO A 225 18.45 10.61 -28.76
N GLN A 226 18.91 10.62 -30.02
CA GLN A 226 19.22 9.38 -30.76
C GLN A 226 20.35 8.55 -30.14
N SER A 227 21.13 9.13 -29.22
CA SER A 227 22.18 8.46 -28.47
C SER A 227 21.66 7.64 -27.26
N VAL A 228 20.37 7.59 -27.01
CA VAL A 228 19.80 6.82 -25.89
C VAL A 228 19.80 5.33 -26.23
N ASP A 229 20.32 4.50 -25.33
CA ASP A 229 20.23 3.04 -25.39
C ASP A 229 18.94 2.53 -24.74
N VAL A 230 18.55 3.16 -23.62
CA VAL A 230 17.40 2.74 -22.80
C VAL A 230 16.51 3.94 -22.46
N ILE A 231 15.21 3.82 -22.70
CA ILE A 231 14.22 4.70 -22.10
C ILE A 231 13.69 4.02 -20.84
N TYR A 232 14.04 4.61 -19.71
CA TYR A 232 13.44 4.28 -18.42
C TYR A 232 12.16 5.09 -18.26
N HIS A 233 11.05 4.45 -17.91
CA HIS A 233 9.80 5.18 -17.64
C HIS A 233 9.08 4.70 -16.39
N VAL A 234 8.52 5.65 -15.67
CA VAL A 234 7.53 5.43 -14.63
C VAL A 234 6.50 6.53 -14.76
N MET A 235 5.23 6.17 -14.79
CA MET A 235 4.12 7.11 -14.95
C MET A 235 2.90 6.50 -14.26
N VAL A 236 2.07 7.33 -13.65
CA VAL A 236 0.83 6.93 -13.00
C VAL A 236 -0.30 7.89 -13.38
N GLY A 237 -1.54 7.44 -13.18
CA GLY A 237 -2.72 8.27 -13.38
C GLY A 237 -3.52 7.94 -14.65
N PRO A 238 -4.58 8.71 -14.93
CA PRO A 238 -5.63 8.31 -15.88
C PRO A 238 -5.18 8.28 -17.34
N SER A 239 -4.15 9.06 -17.69
CA SER A 239 -3.66 9.19 -19.06
C SER A 239 -2.61 8.14 -19.44
N ILE A 240 -2.36 7.14 -18.60
CA ILE A 240 -1.23 6.23 -18.75
C ILE A 240 -1.30 5.36 -20.01
N LEU A 241 -2.49 4.92 -20.40
CA LEU A 241 -2.69 4.21 -21.67
C LEU A 241 -2.35 5.09 -22.88
N THR A 242 -2.72 6.37 -22.82
CA THR A 242 -2.38 7.34 -23.86
C THR A 242 -0.87 7.57 -23.92
N PHE A 243 -0.20 7.68 -22.77
CA PHE A 243 1.26 7.77 -22.70
C PHE A 243 1.94 6.59 -23.39
N MET A 244 1.55 5.37 -23.05
CA MET A 244 2.14 4.17 -23.63
C MET A 244 1.88 4.11 -25.15
N ARG A 245 0.63 4.30 -25.57
CA ARG A 245 0.30 4.29 -27.01
C ARG A 245 1.08 5.34 -27.80
N GLU A 246 1.10 6.59 -27.35
CA GLU A 246 1.83 7.66 -28.05
C GLU A 246 3.35 7.40 -28.05
N LEU A 247 3.90 6.82 -26.99
CA LEU A 247 5.31 6.43 -26.94
C LEU A 247 5.63 5.36 -27.99
N GLY A 248 4.78 4.34 -28.10
CA GLY A 248 4.89 3.30 -29.12
C GLY A 248 4.78 3.83 -30.54
N GLU A 249 3.79 4.69 -30.80
CA GLU A 249 3.59 5.36 -32.09
C GLU A 249 4.79 6.23 -32.49
N TYR A 250 5.38 6.95 -31.53
CA TYR A 250 6.54 7.82 -31.77
C TYR A 250 7.83 7.03 -32.07
N LEU A 251 8.11 5.99 -31.28
CA LEU A 251 9.38 5.25 -31.39
C LEU A 251 9.39 4.26 -32.56
N GLY A 252 8.25 3.66 -32.90
CA GLY A 252 8.14 2.65 -33.94
C GLY A 252 9.04 1.42 -33.71
N SER A 253 9.43 0.75 -34.80
CA SER A 253 10.13 -0.56 -34.75
C SER A 253 11.64 -0.48 -34.49
N ARG A 254 12.26 0.70 -34.56
CA ARG A 254 13.69 0.92 -34.26
C ARG A 254 13.83 1.74 -32.98
N ARG A 255 13.18 1.27 -31.92
CA ARG A 255 13.18 1.91 -30.60
C ARG A 255 14.45 1.58 -29.81
N PRO A 256 14.89 2.46 -28.89
CA PRO A 256 15.73 2.06 -27.77
C PRO A 256 15.08 0.94 -26.94
N GLU A 257 15.86 0.30 -26.09
CA GLU A 257 15.28 -0.62 -25.10
C GLU A 257 14.35 0.16 -24.16
N LEU A 258 13.23 -0.44 -23.77
CA LEU A 258 12.28 0.17 -22.85
C LEU A 258 12.29 -0.60 -21.53
N PHE A 259 12.51 0.12 -20.44
CA PHE A 259 12.38 -0.41 -19.09
C PHE A 259 11.36 0.42 -18.31
N GLY A 260 10.20 -0.17 -18.05
CA GLY A 260 9.12 0.44 -17.28
C GLY A 260 9.14 0.02 -15.82
N PHE A 261 8.50 0.80 -14.96
CA PHE A 261 8.00 0.31 -13.68
C PHE A 261 6.54 -0.11 -13.84
N ILE A 262 6.14 -1.22 -13.21
CA ILE A 262 4.80 -1.80 -13.42
C ILE A 262 3.67 -0.85 -13.01
N ASP A 263 3.93 0.14 -12.16
CA ASP A 263 3.05 1.28 -11.82
C ASP A 263 2.32 1.86 -13.03
N SER A 264 2.98 1.88 -14.19
CA SER A 264 2.42 2.35 -15.45
C SER A 264 1.35 1.44 -16.05
N LEU A 265 1.30 0.16 -15.71
CA LEU A 265 0.38 -0.79 -16.33
C LEU A 265 -0.26 -1.75 -15.34
N GLU A 266 -0.14 -1.48 -14.05
CA GLU A 266 -0.38 -2.48 -13.03
C GLU A 266 -1.84 -3.01 -13.02
N GLY A 267 -2.84 -2.13 -13.07
CA GLY A 267 -4.25 -2.50 -13.19
C GLY A 267 -4.75 -2.71 -14.62
N ILE A 268 -3.83 -2.76 -15.59
CA ILE A 268 -4.15 -2.70 -17.02
C ILE A 268 -3.82 -4.05 -17.69
N PRO A 269 -4.78 -4.66 -18.42
CA PRO A 269 -4.49 -5.81 -19.26
C PRO A 269 -3.47 -5.43 -20.33
N LEU A 270 -2.36 -6.15 -20.44
CA LEU A 270 -1.37 -5.93 -21.50
C LEU A 270 -1.89 -6.25 -22.89
N SER A 271 -2.99 -7.01 -22.99
CA SER A 271 -3.73 -7.23 -24.23
C SER A 271 -4.63 -6.04 -24.62
N SER A 272 -4.56 -4.91 -23.90
CA SER A 272 -5.35 -3.72 -24.24
C SER A 272 -4.88 -3.16 -25.60
N PRO A 273 -5.81 -2.70 -26.46
CA PRO A 273 -5.45 -2.15 -27.76
C PRO A 273 -4.44 -1.01 -27.67
N GLY A 274 -3.39 -1.04 -28.49
CA GLY A 274 -2.34 -0.03 -28.52
C GLY A 274 -1.14 -0.33 -27.62
N LEU A 275 -1.13 -1.48 -26.94
CA LEU A 275 -0.01 -1.95 -26.12
C LEU A 275 0.84 -3.03 -26.83
N GLU A 276 0.50 -3.40 -28.06
CA GLU A 276 1.20 -4.46 -28.81
C GLU A 276 2.68 -4.14 -29.04
N TYR A 277 3.03 -2.85 -29.11
CA TYR A 277 4.42 -2.40 -29.26
C TYR A 277 5.30 -2.73 -28.05
N LEU A 278 4.69 -3.09 -26.91
CA LEU A 278 5.41 -3.47 -25.69
C LEU A 278 6.04 -4.86 -25.79
N ASP A 279 5.71 -5.69 -26.78
CA ASP A 279 6.40 -6.97 -26.93
C ASP A 279 7.93 -6.75 -27.03
N GLY A 280 8.66 -7.49 -26.21
CA GLY A 280 10.11 -7.34 -26.04
C GLY A 280 10.54 -6.12 -25.20
N THR A 281 9.66 -5.46 -24.46
CA THR A 281 10.04 -4.46 -23.44
C THR A 281 10.13 -5.11 -22.06
N TYR A 282 10.73 -4.39 -21.11
CA TYR A 282 10.97 -4.88 -19.76
C TYR A 282 10.22 -4.04 -18.74
N PHE A 283 9.82 -4.68 -17.64
CA PHE A 283 9.21 -4.02 -16.49
C PHE A 283 9.82 -4.53 -15.20
N TRP A 284 10.02 -3.63 -14.23
CA TRP A 284 10.16 -4.01 -12.84
C TRP A 284 8.80 -4.40 -12.25
N GLU A 285 8.77 -5.46 -11.45
CA GLU A 285 7.65 -5.86 -10.59
C GLU A 285 8.16 -6.12 -9.16
N CYS A 286 7.43 -5.65 -8.15
CA CYS A 286 7.69 -6.01 -6.75
C CYS A 286 7.22 -7.45 -6.44
N PHE A 287 6.04 -7.82 -6.95
CA PHE A 287 5.51 -9.18 -6.88
C PHE A 287 4.88 -9.57 -8.23
N PRO A 288 5.36 -10.62 -8.93
CA PRO A 288 4.90 -10.88 -10.29
C PRO A 288 3.39 -11.09 -10.39
N ARG A 289 2.77 -10.37 -11.32
CA ARG A 289 1.32 -10.44 -11.59
C ARG A 289 0.87 -11.86 -11.86
N TYR A 290 1.62 -12.57 -12.70
CA TYR A 290 1.31 -13.92 -13.13
C TYR A 290 1.91 -14.95 -12.17
N LEU A 291 1.15 -16.00 -11.86
CA LEU A 291 1.57 -17.00 -10.88
C LEU A 291 2.90 -17.67 -11.25
N ASP A 292 3.10 -17.96 -12.52
CA ASP A 292 4.32 -18.59 -13.05
C ASP A 292 5.59 -17.75 -12.88
N GLY A 293 5.45 -16.44 -12.62
CA GLY A 293 6.59 -15.57 -12.29
C GLY A 293 7.17 -15.81 -10.89
N TYR A 294 6.35 -16.25 -9.93
CA TYR A 294 6.79 -16.62 -8.58
C TYR A 294 5.87 -17.66 -7.92
N ASP A 295 5.91 -18.89 -8.43
CA ASP A 295 4.95 -19.92 -8.04
C ASP A 295 5.34 -20.64 -6.74
N THR A 296 4.90 -20.10 -5.60
CA THR A 296 5.08 -20.72 -4.28
C THR A 296 3.74 -21.17 -3.68
N PRO A 297 3.73 -22.16 -2.76
CA PRO A 297 2.51 -22.55 -2.06
C PRO A 297 1.82 -21.39 -1.34
N TYR A 298 2.61 -20.42 -0.85
CA TYR A 298 2.10 -19.24 -0.14
C TYR A 298 1.49 -18.22 -1.09
N ASN A 299 2.09 -18.01 -2.28
CA ASN A 299 1.50 -17.18 -3.33
C ASN A 299 0.15 -17.76 -3.79
N ARG A 300 0.09 -19.07 -4.07
CA ARG A 300 -1.18 -19.74 -4.43
C ARG A 300 -2.24 -19.57 -3.34
N TYR A 301 -1.86 -19.74 -2.07
CA TYR A 301 -2.76 -19.56 -0.94
C TYR A 301 -3.27 -18.11 -0.83
N TYR A 302 -2.36 -17.14 -0.91
CA TYR A 302 -2.67 -15.71 -0.90
C TYR A 302 -3.63 -15.34 -2.03
N ARG A 303 -3.34 -15.74 -3.28
CA ARG A 303 -4.20 -15.56 -4.45
C ARG A 303 -5.60 -16.11 -4.22
N GLY A 304 -5.71 -17.35 -3.73
CA GLY A 304 -6.99 -17.99 -3.43
C GLY A 304 -7.79 -17.24 -2.36
N ARG A 305 -7.12 -16.73 -1.32
CA ARG A 305 -7.77 -15.95 -0.25
C ARG A 305 -8.26 -14.59 -0.70
N VAL A 306 -7.48 -13.90 -1.52
CA VAL A 306 -7.85 -12.60 -2.07
C VAL A 306 -8.90 -12.76 -3.17
N GLY A 307 -8.88 -13.86 -3.93
CA GLY A 307 -9.73 -14.05 -5.11
C GLY A 307 -9.09 -13.54 -6.40
N VAL A 308 -7.78 -13.74 -6.53
CA VAL A 308 -7.00 -13.46 -7.76
C VAL A 308 -6.65 -14.79 -8.42
N ASN A 309 -6.85 -14.89 -9.74
CA ASN A 309 -6.53 -16.08 -10.52
C ASN A 309 -5.03 -16.15 -10.87
N GLU A 310 -4.62 -17.18 -11.61
CA GLU A 310 -3.23 -17.37 -12.03
C GLU A 310 -2.72 -16.27 -12.98
N GLU A 311 -3.66 -15.58 -13.64
CA GLU A 311 -3.42 -14.48 -14.58
C GLU A 311 -3.29 -13.11 -13.90
N GLY A 312 -3.40 -13.06 -12.58
CA GLY A 312 -3.35 -11.80 -11.83
C GLY A 312 -4.60 -10.94 -12.03
N ALA A 313 -5.74 -11.53 -12.37
CA ALA A 313 -7.04 -10.87 -12.46
C ALA A 313 -8.03 -11.43 -11.44
N ALA A 314 -9.17 -10.76 -11.25
CA ALA A 314 -10.22 -11.27 -10.38
C ALA A 314 -10.74 -12.64 -10.86
N VAL A 315 -10.98 -13.56 -9.92
CA VAL A 315 -11.57 -14.88 -10.25
C VAL A 315 -12.97 -14.70 -10.86
N GLU A 316 -13.74 -13.76 -10.33
CA GLU A 316 -15.12 -13.49 -10.77
C GLU A 316 -15.21 -12.61 -12.02
N ASP A 317 -14.17 -11.87 -12.36
CA ASP A 317 -14.09 -11.05 -13.59
C ASP A 317 -12.65 -11.01 -14.12
N PRO A 318 -12.30 -11.89 -15.07
CA PRO A 318 -10.96 -11.93 -15.66
C PRO A 318 -10.53 -10.64 -16.39
N LYS A 319 -11.45 -9.70 -16.66
CA LYS A 319 -11.09 -8.38 -17.23
C LYS A 319 -10.60 -7.40 -16.17
N LYS A 320 -10.93 -7.65 -14.90
CA LYS A 320 -10.47 -6.84 -13.77
C LYS A 320 -9.09 -7.32 -13.36
N VAL A 321 -8.06 -6.75 -13.99
CA VAL A 321 -6.66 -7.01 -13.63
C VAL A 321 -6.36 -6.41 -12.26
N SER A 322 -5.56 -7.13 -11.48
CA SER A 322 -5.22 -6.74 -10.11
C SER A 322 -3.99 -5.87 -10.02
N THR A 323 -3.94 -5.05 -8.96
CA THR A 323 -2.71 -4.38 -8.55
C THR A 323 -1.77 -5.29 -7.76
N PHE A 324 -1.49 -6.46 -8.36
CA PHE A 324 -0.85 -7.59 -7.70
C PHE A 324 0.54 -7.27 -7.18
N SER A 325 1.28 -6.44 -7.91
CA SER A 325 2.65 -6.10 -7.58
C SER A 325 2.72 -5.33 -6.27
N HIS A 326 1.70 -4.58 -5.88
CA HIS A 326 1.75 -3.79 -4.64
C HIS A 326 0.71 -4.20 -3.58
N MET A 327 -0.46 -4.73 -3.95
CA MET A 327 -1.57 -4.98 -3.02
C MET A 327 -1.22 -5.91 -1.85
N PHE A 328 -0.21 -6.77 -2.01
CA PHE A 328 0.27 -7.67 -0.95
C PHE A 328 0.81 -6.91 0.27
N SER A 329 1.26 -5.66 0.11
CA SER A 329 1.82 -4.84 1.20
C SER A 329 0.83 -4.68 2.36
N THR A 330 -0.46 -4.56 2.07
CA THR A 330 -1.52 -4.50 3.09
C THR A 330 -1.66 -5.80 3.88
N TRP A 331 -1.56 -6.94 3.19
CA TRP A 331 -1.61 -8.26 3.83
C TRP A 331 -0.45 -8.42 4.80
N GLU A 332 0.76 -8.21 4.31
CA GLU A 332 1.96 -8.41 5.11
C GLU A 332 2.03 -7.41 6.28
N THR A 333 1.66 -6.15 6.06
CA THR A 333 1.61 -5.14 7.13
C THR A 333 0.67 -5.56 8.27
N LEU A 334 -0.50 -6.13 7.96
CA LEU A 334 -1.42 -6.64 8.97
C LEU A 334 -0.84 -7.82 9.77
N PHE A 335 -0.07 -8.69 9.12
CA PHE A 335 0.61 -9.79 9.80
C PHE A 335 1.82 -9.33 10.63
N VAL A 336 2.54 -8.28 10.19
CA VAL A 336 3.58 -7.64 11.01
C VAL A 336 2.98 -7.01 12.26
N ILE A 337 1.85 -6.30 12.13
CA ILE A 337 1.13 -5.74 13.30
C ILE A 337 0.73 -6.85 14.26
N LYS A 338 0.18 -7.96 13.74
CA LYS A 338 -0.16 -9.13 14.55
C LYS A 338 1.05 -9.66 15.31
N GLU A 339 2.16 -9.91 14.62
CA GLU A 339 3.37 -10.43 15.24
C GLU A 339 3.92 -9.48 16.31
N ALA A 340 3.94 -8.17 16.04
CA ALA A 340 4.42 -7.17 16.99
C ALA A 340 3.50 -7.02 18.21
N VAL A 341 2.17 -7.12 18.05
CA VAL A 341 1.24 -7.15 19.19
C VAL A 341 1.53 -8.35 20.09
N GLU A 342 1.66 -9.54 19.50
CA GLU A 342 1.84 -10.79 20.24
C GLU A 342 3.18 -10.86 20.96
N GLN A 343 4.24 -10.31 20.35
CA GLN A 343 5.58 -10.28 20.97
C GLN A 343 5.73 -9.18 22.01
N SER A 344 5.08 -8.02 21.83
CA SER A 344 5.20 -6.89 22.76
C SER A 344 4.31 -7.04 24.00
N GLY A 345 3.31 -7.93 23.95
CA GLY A 345 2.30 -8.06 24.99
C GLY A 345 1.28 -6.92 25.01
N TYR A 346 1.13 -6.18 23.90
CA TYR A 346 0.18 -5.07 23.75
C TYR A 346 -1.24 -5.49 24.18
N GLN A 347 -1.84 -4.77 25.12
CA GLN A 347 -3.19 -5.05 25.62
C GLN A 347 -4.20 -3.98 25.21
N ARG A 348 -3.80 -2.71 25.16
CA ARG A 348 -4.72 -1.58 24.96
C ARG A 348 -3.99 -0.33 24.44
N PRO A 349 -4.70 0.66 23.88
CA PRO A 349 -4.10 1.84 23.25
C PRO A 349 -3.58 2.88 24.27
N THR A 350 -2.67 2.49 25.17
CA THR A 350 -1.95 3.39 26.08
C THR A 350 -0.57 3.72 25.51
N LEU A 351 0.00 4.84 25.96
CA LEU A 351 1.35 5.23 25.57
C LEU A 351 2.40 4.16 25.95
N GLU A 352 2.25 3.51 27.10
CA GLU A 352 3.19 2.48 27.57
C GLU A 352 3.11 1.20 26.72
N ASP A 353 1.91 0.73 26.39
CA ASP A 353 1.74 -0.41 25.49
C ASP A 353 2.27 -0.08 24.08
N TYR A 354 2.07 1.15 23.58
CA TYR A 354 2.65 1.56 22.30
C TYR A 354 4.16 1.64 22.32
N LYS A 355 4.78 2.09 23.42
CA LYS A 355 6.24 2.09 23.53
C LYS A 355 6.79 0.67 23.42
N LEU A 356 6.20 -0.29 24.14
CA LEU A 356 6.59 -1.69 24.05
C LEU A 356 6.36 -2.25 22.64
N PHE A 357 5.21 -1.96 22.03
CA PHE A 357 4.90 -2.37 20.67
C PHE A 357 5.93 -1.83 19.66
N ILE A 358 6.22 -0.54 19.70
CA ILE A 358 7.15 0.12 18.77
C ILE A 358 8.56 -0.42 18.95
N THR A 359 9.09 -0.47 20.18
CA THR A 359 10.45 -0.97 20.39
C THR A 359 10.59 -2.45 20.09
N THR A 360 9.52 -3.24 20.24
CA THR A 360 9.49 -4.64 19.81
C THR A 360 9.59 -4.74 18.29
N LEU A 361 8.79 -3.96 17.55
CA LEU A 361 8.84 -3.93 16.09
C LEU A 361 10.20 -3.43 15.57
N GLU A 362 10.77 -2.39 16.18
CA GLU A 362 12.13 -1.91 15.87
C GLU A 362 13.21 -2.97 16.15
N GLY A 363 12.95 -3.92 17.04
CA GLY A 363 13.83 -5.06 17.30
C GLY A 363 13.68 -6.22 16.31
N MET A 364 12.66 -6.20 15.46
CA MET A 364 12.47 -7.23 14.44
C MET A 364 13.50 -7.07 13.32
N GLU A 365 13.98 -8.20 12.83
CA GLU A 365 15.02 -8.20 11.81
C GLU A 365 14.59 -8.83 10.49
N TRP A 366 13.75 -9.86 10.55
CA TRP A 366 13.40 -10.66 9.41
C TRP A 366 11.93 -11.05 9.45
N PHE A 367 11.29 -10.94 8.29
CA PHE A 367 10.00 -11.55 8.03
C PHE A 367 10.22 -12.73 7.09
N ASN A 368 9.98 -13.95 7.59
CA ASN A 368 10.21 -15.16 6.81
C ASN A 368 9.09 -15.39 5.80
N GLU A 369 9.42 -15.94 4.64
CA GLU A 369 8.42 -16.36 3.66
C GLU A 369 7.42 -17.33 4.29
N GLY A 370 6.14 -17.11 4.02
CA GLY A 370 5.07 -17.94 4.54
C GLY A 370 3.71 -17.39 4.16
N ILE A 371 2.66 -17.94 4.75
CA ILE A 371 1.29 -17.43 4.54
C ILE A 371 1.18 -15.95 4.94
N ASN A 372 1.95 -15.52 5.93
CA ASN A 372 1.97 -14.13 6.41
C ASN A 372 2.76 -13.20 5.47
N HIS A 373 3.75 -13.75 4.74
CA HIS A 373 4.64 -13.01 3.82
C HIS A 373 4.74 -13.72 2.46
N PRO A 374 3.67 -13.69 1.64
CA PRO A 374 3.59 -14.47 0.41
C PRO A 374 4.51 -13.96 -0.71
N GLN A 375 4.97 -12.70 -0.64
CA GLN A 375 5.88 -12.14 -1.65
C GLN A 375 7.31 -12.68 -1.51
N GLY A 376 7.65 -13.27 -0.35
CA GLY A 376 8.97 -13.81 -0.05
C GLY A 376 9.53 -13.27 1.27
N PRO A 377 10.76 -13.70 1.64
CA PRO A 377 11.41 -13.24 2.85
C PRO A 377 11.79 -11.75 2.72
N LYS A 378 11.81 -11.03 3.85
CA LYS A 378 12.18 -9.62 3.91
C LYS A 378 13.11 -9.34 5.08
N ARG A 379 14.16 -8.54 4.85
CA ARG A 379 14.93 -7.90 5.90
C ARG A 379 14.18 -6.66 6.35
N PHE A 380 13.89 -6.53 7.63
CA PHE A 380 13.37 -5.29 8.20
C PHE A 380 14.49 -4.55 8.93
N ASP A 381 14.61 -3.25 8.66
CA ASP A 381 15.51 -2.37 9.40
C ASP A 381 14.69 -1.50 10.37
N GLY A 382 14.74 -1.85 11.65
CA GLY A 382 14.09 -1.10 12.72
C GLY A 382 14.66 0.30 12.97
N LYS A 383 15.78 0.70 12.36
CA LYS A 383 16.27 2.08 12.44
C LYS A 383 15.57 3.00 11.44
N THR A 384 15.30 2.49 10.25
CA THR A 384 14.66 3.24 9.16
C THR A 384 13.18 2.90 9.03
N HIS A 385 12.69 1.91 9.78
CA HIS A 385 11.35 1.35 9.71
C HIS A 385 10.98 0.84 8.31
N GLN A 386 11.96 0.35 7.55
CA GLN A 386 11.84 -0.04 6.15
C GLN A 386 12.09 -1.53 5.96
N ALA A 387 11.28 -2.18 5.11
CA ALA A 387 11.49 -3.57 4.71
C ALA A 387 12.13 -3.69 3.32
N PHE A 388 13.08 -4.60 3.19
CA PHE A 388 13.74 -4.95 1.94
C PHE A 388 13.36 -6.36 1.56
N GLY A 389 12.79 -6.53 0.38
CA GLY A 389 12.44 -7.81 -0.22
C GLY A 389 13.08 -7.95 -1.59
N GLN A 390 12.99 -9.15 -2.14
CA GLN A 390 13.36 -9.41 -3.53
C GLN A 390 12.52 -8.60 -4.52
N GLN A 391 13.11 -8.27 -5.66
CA GLN A 391 12.46 -7.58 -6.76
C GLN A 391 12.52 -8.45 -8.02
N PHE A 392 11.69 -8.14 -9.01
CA PHE A 392 11.60 -8.93 -10.23
C PHE A 392 11.71 -8.03 -11.46
N ILE A 393 12.26 -8.60 -12.53
CA ILE A 393 12.24 -8.01 -13.86
C ILE A 393 11.55 -8.99 -14.78
N SER A 394 10.54 -8.49 -15.48
CA SER A 394 9.75 -9.25 -16.44
C SER A 394 9.90 -8.66 -17.83
N MET A 395 9.91 -9.51 -18.84
CA MET A 395 9.84 -9.11 -20.24
C MET A 395 8.43 -9.36 -20.76
N VAL A 396 7.88 -8.41 -21.51
CA VAL A 396 6.61 -8.61 -22.20
C VAL A 396 6.84 -9.55 -23.39
N LYS A 397 6.12 -10.67 -23.42
CA LYS A 397 6.09 -11.63 -24.53
C LYS A 397 4.65 -11.94 -24.87
N ASN A 398 4.24 -11.68 -26.12
CA ASN A 398 2.89 -11.93 -26.60
C ASN A 398 1.84 -11.29 -25.66
N THR A 399 2.02 -10.02 -25.30
CA THR A 399 1.14 -9.26 -24.40
C THR A 399 1.02 -9.83 -22.98
N ARG A 400 2.05 -10.54 -22.48
CA ARG A 400 2.11 -11.07 -21.10
C ARG A 400 3.48 -10.77 -20.48
N LEU A 401 3.52 -10.44 -19.19
CA LEU A 401 4.78 -10.35 -18.44
C LEU A 401 5.30 -11.75 -18.17
N VAL A 402 6.54 -11.99 -18.56
CA VAL A 402 7.28 -13.21 -18.25
C VAL A 402 8.47 -12.82 -17.39
N THR A 403 8.48 -13.24 -16.13
CA THR A 403 9.59 -12.99 -15.21
C THR A 403 10.87 -13.64 -15.74
N ILE A 404 11.90 -12.82 -15.94
CA ILE A 404 13.21 -13.26 -16.47
C ILE A 404 14.34 -13.09 -15.47
N HIS A 405 14.12 -12.30 -14.41
CA HIS A 405 15.11 -12.07 -13.38
C HIS A 405 14.43 -11.85 -12.02
N ARG A 406 15.08 -12.36 -10.97
CA ARG A 406 14.74 -12.14 -9.57
C ARG A 406 16.01 -11.65 -8.89
N THR A 407 15.94 -10.48 -8.27
CA THR A 407 17.07 -9.89 -7.56
C THR A 407 17.30 -10.60 -6.23
N LYS A 408 18.50 -10.45 -5.66
CA LYS A 408 18.70 -10.74 -4.24
C LYS A 408 18.12 -9.59 -3.41
N ILE A 409 17.84 -9.84 -2.13
CA ILE A 409 17.38 -8.81 -1.20
C ILE A 409 18.48 -7.76 -1.02
N GLU A 410 19.73 -8.21 -0.94
CA GLU A 410 20.89 -7.34 -0.73
C GLU A 410 21.12 -6.36 -1.89
N ASP A 411 20.61 -6.68 -3.08
CA ASP A 411 20.68 -5.77 -4.24
C ASP A 411 19.82 -4.51 -4.01
N SER A 412 18.84 -4.55 -3.09
CA SER A 412 18.02 -3.40 -2.71
C SER A 412 18.66 -2.50 -1.65
N TYR A 413 19.81 -2.86 -1.08
CA TYR A 413 20.40 -2.07 0.00
C TYR A 413 21.03 -0.79 -0.53
N TYR A 414 20.75 0.31 0.17
CA TYR A 414 21.34 1.61 -0.06
C TYR A 414 21.75 2.25 1.27
N GLU A 415 22.68 3.19 1.23
CA GLU A 415 23.14 3.89 2.42
C GLU A 415 22.04 4.81 2.95
N ASN A 416 21.70 4.65 4.23
CA ASN A 416 20.74 5.47 4.94
C ASN A 416 21.26 5.76 6.35
N GLU A 417 21.41 7.04 6.68
CA GLU A 417 21.94 7.49 7.98
C GLU A 417 20.83 7.75 9.01
N HIS A 418 19.57 7.66 8.61
CA HIS A 418 18.45 7.91 9.51
C HIS A 418 18.29 6.81 10.56
N ASP A 419 17.86 7.21 11.76
CA ASP A 419 17.71 6.32 12.89
C ASP A 419 16.57 6.79 13.82
N TYR A 420 15.37 6.28 13.55
CA TYR A 420 14.17 6.54 14.34
C TYR A 420 14.30 6.12 15.79
N THR A 421 15.13 5.13 16.12
CA THR A 421 15.29 4.63 17.50
C THR A 421 15.85 5.68 18.44
N LYS A 422 16.52 6.71 17.89
CA LYS A 422 17.05 7.88 18.62
C LYS A 422 16.03 9.00 18.83
N MET A 423 14.87 8.95 18.17
CA MET A 423 13.79 9.92 18.34
C MET A 423 12.89 9.58 19.53
N SER A 424 12.18 10.56 20.08
CA SER A 424 11.26 10.33 21.19
C SER A 424 9.96 9.65 20.76
N LEU A 425 9.41 8.84 21.67
CA LEU A 425 8.05 8.28 21.60
C LEU A 425 7.06 9.17 22.35
#